data_AF-A0AAF1A1H7-F1
#
_entry.id   AF-A0AAF1A1H7-F1
#
_cell.length_a   1.000
_cell.length_b   1.000
_cell.length_c   1.000
_cell.angle_alpha   90.00
_cell.angle_beta   90.00
_cell.angle_gamma   90.00
#
_symmetry.space_group_name_H-M   'P 1'
#
loop_
_entity.id
_entity.type
_entity.pdbx_description
1 polymer ?
#
loop_
_entity_poly.entity_id
_entity_poly.type
_entity_poly.pdbx_seq_one_letter_code
_entity_poly.pdbx_strand_id
1 'polypeptide(L)'
;MWGNSVIKVGNGRKTMFWNDIWVGQTPLRQQFPDIYNLNQQKLATISEVKNAQGWNLSFRRLLNDWEMERMIQFYNTLEQAKSLNFEEDKLLWSLDKGGKFRVKAAYKMLNISTETKEWWPWRMIWKGKIPHKVACFTWLVASQAVLTQDNLMKRGRQISF
;
A
#
# COMPACT_ATOMS: atom_id res chain seq x y z
N MET A 1 2.33 1.17 2.72
CA MET A 1 1.38 0.29 3.45
C MET A 1 0.50 -0.56 2.54
N TRP A 2 0.20 -0.14 1.30
CA TRP A 2 -0.66 -0.87 0.35
C TRP A 2 0.00 -2.03 -0.42
N GLY A 3 1.23 -2.43 -0.07
CA GLY A 3 2.01 -3.41 -0.86
C GLY A 3 1.66 -4.88 -0.61
N ASN A 4 0.71 -5.18 0.28
CA ASN A 4 0.44 -6.55 0.73
C ASN A 4 -1.00 -7.00 0.52
N SER A 5 -1.74 -6.32 -0.35
CA SER A 5 -3.13 -6.64 -0.63
C SER A 5 -3.36 -6.78 -2.13
N VAL A 6 -3.99 -7.87 -2.52
CA VAL A 6 -4.37 -8.21 -3.90
C VAL A 6 -5.90 -8.31 -3.95
N ILE A 7 -6.52 -7.80 -5.00
CA ILE A 7 -7.97 -7.87 -5.18
C ILE A 7 -8.31 -9.11 -6.01
N LYS A 8 -9.15 -9.98 -5.44
CA LYS A 8 -9.83 -11.02 -6.20
C LYS A 8 -11.07 -10.38 -6.82
N VAL A 9 -11.01 -10.17 -8.13
CA VAL A 9 -12.09 -9.57 -8.91
C VAL A 9 -13.32 -10.48 -8.95
N GLY A 10 -14.48 -9.91 -8.64
CA GLY A 10 -15.80 -10.49 -8.84
C GLY A 10 -16.52 -9.73 -9.96
N ASN A 11 -17.36 -8.77 -9.57
CA ASN A 11 -18.10 -7.90 -10.47
C ASN A 11 -17.31 -6.69 -10.98
N GLY A 12 -16.13 -6.41 -10.43
CA GLY A 12 -15.22 -5.36 -10.88
C GLY A 12 -15.63 -3.94 -10.55
N ARG A 13 -16.69 -3.72 -9.75
CA ARG A 13 -17.24 -2.39 -9.43
C ARG A 13 -16.45 -1.61 -8.39
N LYS A 14 -15.64 -2.30 -7.57
CA LYS A 14 -14.84 -1.69 -6.50
C LYS A 14 -13.34 -1.79 -6.78
N THR A 15 -12.96 -2.30 -7.95
CA THR A 15 -11.57 -2.55 -8.33
C THR A 15 -11.13 -1.55 -9.39
N MET A 16 -10.16 -0.71 -9.06
CA MET A 16 -9.58 0.28 -9.96
C MET A 16 -8.66 -0.40 -10.97
N PHE A 17 -8.97 -0.31 -12.25
CA PHE A 17 -8.27 -1.02 -13.32
C PHE A 17 -6.75 -0.74 -13.32
N TRP A 18 -6.35 0.52 -13.14
CA TRP A 18 -4.93 0.89 -13.20
C TRP A 18 -4.20 0.88 -11.86
N ASN A 19 -4.93 1.09 -10.77
CA ASN A 19 -4.34 1.47 -9.47
C ASN A 19 -4.28 0.32 -8.46
N ASP A 20 -5.15 -0.68 -8.61
CA ASP A 20 -5.18 -1.83 -7.71
C ASP A 20 -4.36 -3.01 -8.28
N ILE A 21 -3.92 -3.90 -7.39
CA ILE A 21 -3.28 -5.15 -7.75
C ILE A 21 -4.38 -6.21 -7.90
N TRP A 22 -4.85 -6.44 -9.12
CA TRP A 22 -5.91 -7.43 -9.40
C TRP A 22 -5.51 -8.45 -10.46
N VAL A 23 -4.41 -8.18 -11.17
CA VAL A 23 -3.74 -9.09 -12.09
C VAL A 23 -2.23 -8.92 -11.91
N GLY A 24 -1.48 -10.02 -11.95
CA GLY A 24 -0.04 -10.00 -11.69
C GLY A 24 0.33 -9.70 -10.23
N GLN A 25 1.44 -8.98 -10.03
CA GLN A 25 2.03 -8.70 -8.71
C GLN A 25 2.08 -7.21 -8.34
N THR A 26 1.88 -6.32 -9.32
CA THR A 26 1.92 -4.86 -9.13
C THR A 26 0.76 -4.21 -9.89
N PRO A 27 0.35 -2.99 -9.55
CA PRO A 27 -0.68 -2.29 -10.30
C PRO A 27 -0.27 -2.10 -11.77
N LEU A 28 -1.23 -2.21 -12.69
CA LEU A 28 -0.97 -2.07 -14.13
C LEU A 28 -0.30 -0.75 -14.50
N ARG A 29 -0.55 0.35 -13.77
CA ARG A 29 0.12 1.65 -14.03
C ARG A 29 1.63 1.62 -13.76
N GLN A 30 2.08 0.73 -12.87
CA GLN A 30 3.50 0.56 -12.56
C GLN A 30 4.16 -0.37 -13.58
N GLN A 31 3.44 -1.42 -13.99
CA GLN A 31 3.94 -2.36 -14.98
C GLN A 31 3.98 -1.72 -16.38
N PHE A 32 2.97 -0.95 -16.77
CA PHE A 32 2.81 -0.34 -18.10
C PHE A 32 2.62 1.19 -18.02
N PRO A 33 3.63 1.95 -17.55
CA PRO A 33 3.51 3.39 -17.33
C PRO A 33 3.27 4.18 -18.62
N ASP A 34 3.84 3.71 -19.73
CA ASP A 34 3.65 4.22 -21.09
C ASP A 34 2.19 4.11 -21.55
N ILE A 35 1.58 2.93 -21.41
CA ILE A 35 0.18 2.70 -21.79
C ILE A 35 -0.77 3.46 -20.85
N TYR A 36 -0.46 3.48 -19.55
CA TYR A 36 -1.20 4.28 -18.56
C TYR A 36 -1.21 5.77 -18.90
N ASN A 37 -0.09 6.30 -19.39
CA ASN A 37 0.01 7.71 -19.79
C ASN A 37 -0.82 8.04 -21.04
N LEU A 38 -1.04 7.06 -21.92
CA LEU A 38 -1.90 7.20 -23.09
C LEU A 38 -3.38 7.07 -22.74
N ASN A 39 -3.72 6.23 -21.75
CA ASN A 39 -5.08 5.97 -21.36
C ASN A 39 -5.73 7.19 -20.66
N GLN A 40 -6.98 7.48 -21.03
CA GLN A 40 -7.75 8.59 -20.47
C GLN A 40 -8.53 8.20 -19.20
N GLN A 41 -8.80 6.91 -19.01
CA GLN A 41 -9.64 6.34 -17.96
C GLN A 41 -8.81 5.91 -16.73
N LYS A 42 -7.93 6.80 -16.24
CA LYS A 42 -6.94 6.49 -15.17
C LYS A 42 -7.55 6.08 -13.83
N LEU A 43 -8.80 6.47 -13.59
CA LEU A 43 -9.55 6.20 -12.37
C LEU A 43 -10.73 5.23 -12.61
N ALA A 44 -10.83 4.62 -13.79
CA ALA A 44 -11.94 3.72 -14.07
C ALA A 44 -11.79 2.39 -13.32
N THR A 45 -12.94 1.82 -12.98
CA THR A 45 -13.05 0.48 -12.42
C THR A 45 -13.03 -0.56 -13.53
N ILE A 46 -12.77 -1.83 -13.18
CA ILE A 46 -12.80 -2.94 -14.15
C ILE A 46 -14.18 -3.04 -14.81
N SER A 47 -15.26 -2.84 -14.05
CA SER A 47 -16.63 -2.91 -14.58
C SER A 47 -16.95 -1.84 -15.63
N GLU A 48 -16.25 -0.70 -15.60
CA GLU A 48 -16.44 0.40 -16.57
C GLU A 48 -15.65 0.17 -17.86
N VAL A 49 -14.52 -0.54 -17.78
CA VAL A 49 -13.63 -0.79 -18.94
C VAL A 49 -13.73 -2.22 -19.48
N LYS A 50 -14.53 -3.10 -18.89
CA LYS A 50 -14.78 -4.46 -19.38
C LYS A 50 -16.24 -4.64 -19.74
N ASN A 51 -16.50 -4.96 -21.01
CA ASN A 51 -17.84 -5.29 -21.52
C ASN A 51 -17.86 -6.70 -22.13
N ALA A 52 -19.01 -7.10 -22.68
CA ALA A 52 -19.20 -8.41 -23.31
C ALA A 52 -18.29 -8.63 -24.54
N GLN A 53 -17.87 -7.55 -25.20
CA GLN A 53 -17.03 -7.55 -26.39
C GLN A 53 -15.53 -7.53 -26.06
N GLY A 54 -15.15 -7.26 -24.81
CA GLY A 54 -13.75 -7.22 -24.39
C GLY A 54 -13.42 -6.03 -23.51
N TRP A 55 -12.19 -5.55 -23.64
CA TRP A 55 -11.67 -4.39 -22.92
C TRP A 55 -11.93 -3.12 -23.74
N ASN A 56 -12.66 -2.18 -23.17
CA ASN A 56 -12.98 -0.89 -23.75
C ASN A 56 -12.09 0.20 -23.12
N LEU A 57 -10.93 0.44 -23.72
CA LEU A 57 -9.94 1.41 -23.25
C LEU A 57 -9.85 2.60 -24.20
N SER A 58 -9.99 3.81 -23.67
CA SER A 58 -9.83 5.06 -24.42
C SER A 58 -8.40 5.60 -24.31
N PHE A 59 -7.77 5.85 -25.46
CA PHE A 59 -6.44 6.43 -25.57
C PHE A 59 -6.51 7.83 -26.18
N ARG A 60 -5.66 8.74 -25.69
CA ARG A 60 -5.62 10.14 -26.15
C ARG A 60 -5.13 10.34 -27.58
N ARG A 61 -4.54 9.31 -28.19
CA ARG A 61 -4.07 9.25 -29.58
C ARG A 61 -3.98 7.80 -30.05
N LEU A 62 -3.82 7.61 -31.35
CA LEU A 62 -3.48 6.31 -31.93
C LEU A 62 -2.11 5.82 -31.45
N LEU A 63 -1.94 4.50 -31.46
CA LEU A 63 -0.70 3.83 -31.14
C LEU A 63 0.30 4.02 -32.28
N ASN A 64 1.56 4.24 -31.91
CA ASN A 64 2.66 4.20 -32.89
C ASN A 64 3.21 2.77 -33.00
N ASP A 65 3.89 2.46 -34.10
CA ASP A 65 4.43 1.13 -34.37
C ASP A 65 5.36 0.63 -33.26
N TRP A 66 6.18 1.51 -32.69
CA TRP A 66 7.10 1.15 -31.59
C TRP A 66 6.39 0.88 -30.25
N GLU A 67 5.11 1.23 -30.11
CA GLU A 67 4.31 0.96 -28.90
C GLU A 67 3.53 -0.37 -29.00
N MET A 68 3.46 -0.95 -30.20
CA MET A 68 2.65 -2.14 -30.48
C MET A 68 3.11 -3.36 -29.68
N GLU A 69 4.42 -3.59 -29.57
CA GLU A 69 4.94 -4.72 -28.80
C GLU A 69 4.56 -4.61 -27.32
N ARG A 70 4.64 -3.41 -26.75
CA ARG A 70 4.23 -3.19 -25.37
C ARG A 70 2.73 -3.41 -25.19
N MET A 71 1.91 -2.93 -26.14
CA MET A 71 0.46 -3.14 -26.12
C MET A 71 0.09 -4.62 -26.18
N ILE A 72 0.78 -5.42 -26.99
CA ILE A 72 0.58 -6.88 -27.05
C ILE A 72 0.88 -7.50 -25.67
N GLN A 73 2.02 -7.17 -25.06
CA GLN A 73 2.37 -7.66 -23.73
C GLN A 73 1.33 -7.26 -22.66
N PHE A 74 0.78 -6.05 -22.78
CA PHE A 74 -0.29 -5.57 -21.91
C PHE A 74 -1.56 -6.38 -22.07
N TYR A 75 -2.05 -6.59 -23.29
CA TYR A 75 -3.24 -7.43 -23.51
C TYR A 75 -3.02 -8.89 -23.09
N ASN A 76 -1.84 -9.47 -23.33
CA ASN A 76 -1.49 -10.79 -22.83
C ASN A 76 -1.55 -10.88 -21.30
N THR A 77 -1.21 -9.79 -20.60
CA THR A 77 -1.37 -9.71 -19.14
C THR A 77 -2.84 -9.66 -18.75
N LEU A 78 -3.67 -8.91 -19.49
CA LEU A 78 -5.10 -8.84 -19.24
C LEU A 78 -5.83 -10.16 -19.51
N GLU A 79 -5.34 -11.00 -20.44
CA GLU A 79 -5.91 -12.33 -20.71
C GLU A 79 -5.73 -13.32 -19.56
N GLN A 80 -4.74 -13.08 -18.69
CA GLN A 80 -4.54 -13.90 -17.48
C GLN A 80 -5.62 -13.61 -16.41
N ALA A 81 -6.38 -12.53 -16.57
CA ALA A 81 -7.45 -12.18 -15.65
C ALA A 81 -8.65 -13.13 -15.80
N LYS A 82 -9.24 -13.50 -14.67
CA LYS A 82 -10.48 -14.28 -14.67
C LYS A 82 -11.64 -13.43 -15.18
N SER A 83 -12.59 -14.07 -15.86
CA SER A 83 -13.85 -13.43 -16.26
C SER A 83 -14.61 -12.88 -15.05
N LEU A 84 -15.28 -11.75 -15.27
CA LEU A 84 -16.17 -11.16 -14.28
C LEU A 84 -17.31 -12.11 -13.94
N ASN A 85 -17.78 -12.03 -12.70
CA ASN A 85 -18.92 -12.78 -12.20
C ASN A 85 -19.83 -11.86 -11.36
N PHE A 86 -20.91 -12.43 -10.81
CA PHE A 86 -21.89 -11.66 -10.04
C PHE A 86 -21.49 -11.42 -8.58
N GLU A 87 -20.39 -12.01 -8.08
CA GLU A 87 -19.94 -11.79 -6.70
C GLU A 87 -19.31 -10.41 -6.51
N GLU A 88 -19.25 -9.93 -5.27
CA GLU A 88 -18.47 -8.74 -4.95
C GLU A 88 -16.96 -8.99 -5.05
N ASP A 89 -16.23 -7.91 -5.38
CA ASP A 89 -14.77 -7.87 -5.31
C ASP A 89 -14.28 -8.11 -3.88
N LYS A 90 -13.23 -8.92 -3.71
CA LYS A 90 -12.70 -9.32 -2.39
C LYS A 90 -11.25 -8.91 -2.23
N LEU A 91 -10.94 -8.18 -1.15
CA LEU A 91 -9.56 -7.87 -0.77
C LEU A 91 -8.90 -9.08 -0.12
N LEU A 92 -7.82 -9.57 -0.73
CA LEU A 92 -6.99 -10.65 -0.20
C LEU A 92 -5.68 -10.08 0.35
N TRP A 93 -5.27 -10.56 1.51
CA TRP A 93 -4.01 -10.19 2.13
C TRP A 93 -2.90 -11.18 1.75
N SER A 94 -1.84 -10.72 1.10
CA SER A 94 -0.78 -11.58 0.52
C SER A 94 0.20 -12.15 1.55
N LEU A 95 0.18 -11.68 2.80
CA LEU A 95 1.11 -12.13 3.85
C LEU A 95 0.66 -13.40 4.57
N ASP A 96 -0.60 -13.79 4.47
CA ASP A 96 -1.13 -15.00 5.09
C ASP A 96 -1.65 -15.96 4.01
N LYS A 97 -1.34 -17.25 4.14
CA LYS A 97 -1.76 -18.28 3.18
C LYS A 97 -3.29 -18.36 3.01
N GLY A 98 -4.04 -17.88 4.01
CA GLY A 98 -5.51 -17.83 3.98
C GLY A 98 -6.09 -16.58 3.30
N GLY A 99 -5.28 -15.63 2.84
CA GLY A 99 -5.75 -14.39 2.21
C GLY A 99 -6.50 -13.44 3.17
N LYS A 100 -6.54 -13.74 4.47
CA LYS A 100 -7.28 -12.97 5.47
C LYS A 100 -6.36 -12.06 6.25
N PHE A 101 -6.72 -10.79 6.37
CA PHE A 101 -5.99 -9.86 7.21
C PHE A 101 -5.97 -10.32 8.67
N ARG A 102 -4.78 -10.40 9.28
CA ARG A 102 -4.61 -10.68 10.71
C ARG A 102 -3.77 -9.60 11.35
N VAL A 103 -4.33 -8.93 12.34
CA VAL A 103 -3.65 -7.85 13.10
C VAL A 103 -2.29 -8.30 13.62
N LYS A 104 -2.19 -9.51 14.19
CA LYS A 104 -0.93 -10.07 14.71
C LYS A 104 0.19 -10.13 13.66
N ALA A 105 -0.13 -10.62 12.46
CA ALA A 105 0.88 -10.75 11.39
C ALA A 105 1.21 -9.38 10.75
N ALA A 106 0.23 -8.46 10.67
CA ALA A 106 0.47 -7.10 10.21
C ALA A 106 1.40 -6.34 11.18
N TYR A 107 1.13 -6.48 12.48
CA TYR A 107 1.95 -5.91 13.54
C TYR A 107 3.35 -6.49 13.55
N LYS A 108 3.50 -7.82 13.37
CA LYS A 108 4.80 -8.45 13.24
C LYS A 108 5.57 -7.85 12.07
N MET A 109 4.98 -7.75 10.89
CA MET A 109 5.63 -7.16 9.71
C MET A 109 6.08 -5.71 9.94
N LEU A 110 5.21 -4.86 10.50
CA LEU A 110 5.56 -3.47 10.80
C LEU A 110 6.73 -3.35 11.79
N ASN A 111 6.89 -4.34 12.67
CA ASN A 111 7.93 -4.34 13.68
C ASN A 111 9.21 -5.09 13.29
N ILE A 112 9.25 -5.82 12.17
CA ILE A 112 10.49 -6.45 11.67
C ILE A 112 11.58 -5.39 11.45
N SER A 113 11.22 -4.18 10.99
CA SER A 113 12.19 -3.08 10.85
C SER A 113 12.61 -2.46 12.19
N THR A 114 11.85 -2.68 13.26
CA THR A 114 12.15 -2.19 14.61
C THR A 114 12.93 -3.17 15.47
N GLU A 115 13.16 -4.41 15.01
CA GLU A 115 14.02 -5.38 15.70
C GLU A 115 15.48 -4.92 15.78
N THR A 116 15.88 -3.91 14.99
CA THR A 116 17.18 -3.21 15.13
C THR A 116 17.29 -2.33 16.39
N LYS A 117 16.20 -2.16 17.17
CA LYS A 117 16.24 -1.52 18.49
C LYS A 117 16.50 -2.55 19.61
N GLU A 118 17.49 -3.40 19.45
CA GLU A 118 17.93 -4.33 20.51
C GLU A 118 18.29 -3.60 21.82
N TRP A 119 18.75 -2.34 21.71
CA TRP A 119 19.06 -1.47 22.85
C TRP A 119 17.93 -0.48 23.23
N TRP A 120 16.65 -0.85 23.08
CA TRP A 120 15.57 -0.01 23.63
C TRP A 120 15.35 -0.29 25.13
N PRO A 121 15.51 0.70 26.03
CA PRO A 121 15.57 0.47 27.48
C PRO A 121 14.20 0.17 28.13
N TRP A 122 13.18 -0.26 27.38
CA TRP A 122 11.82 -0.45 27.89
C TRP A 122 11.77 -1.39 29.11
N ARG A 123 12.60 -2.44 29.15
CA ARG A 123 12.66 -3.37 30.29
C ARG A 123 13.17 -2.65 31.53
N MET A 124 14.21 -1.82 31.40
CA MET A 124 14.77 -1.05 32.52
C MET A 124 13.75 -0.02 33.05
N ILE A 125 13.00 0.61 32.14
CA ILE A 125 12.02 1.65 32.50
C ILE A 125 10.78 1.04 33.15
N TRP A 126 10.19 -0.01 32.55
CA TRP A 126 8.87 -0.52 32.95
C TRP A 126 8.93 -1.73 33.88
N LYS A 127 10.03 -2.50 33.91
CA LYS A 127 10.20 -3.63 34.83
C LYS A 127 11.05 -3.29 36.05
N GLY A 128 11.64 -2.08 36.10
CA GLY A 128 12.35 -1.60 37.27
C GLY A 128 11.40 -1.34 38.45
N LYS A 129 11.89 -1.50 39.68
CA LYS A 129 11.17 -1.11 40.90
C LYS A 129 11.25 0.42 41.11
N ILE A 130 10.65 1.18 40.19
CA ILE A 130 10.61 2.65 40.24
C ILE A 130 9.17 3.16 40.31
N PRO A 131 8.92 4.33 40.94
CA PRO A 131 7.59 4.93 40.93
C PRO A 131 7.10 5.20 39.50
N HIS A 132 5.80 4.98 39.25
CA HIS A 132 5.21 5.10 37.91
C HIS A 132 5.46 6.47 37.25
N LYS A 133 5.40 7.56 38.02
CA LYS A 133 5.71 8.92 37.52
C LYS A 133 7.13 9.02 36.95
N VAL A 134 8.10 8.35 37.58
CA VAL A 134 9.49 8.31 37.11
C VAL A 134 9.60 7.46 35.85
N ALA A 135 8.93 6.31 35.79
CA ALA A 135 8.89 5.48 34.58
C ALA A 135 8.33 6.24 33.37
N CYS A 136 7.21 6.94 33.54
CA CYS A 136 6.62 7.78 32.49
C CYS A 136 7.57 8.88 32.02
N PHE A 137 8.21 9.60 32.96
CA PHE A 137 9.17 10.64 32.62
C PHE A 137 10.37 10.08 31.87
N THR A 138 10.99 9.00 32.38
CA THR A 138 12.13 8.35 31.74
C THR A 138 11.78 7.81 30.35
N TRP A 139 10.55 7.30 30.14
CA TRP A 139 10.06 6.92 28.82
C TRP A 139 10.03 8.11 27.84
N LEU A 140 9.53 9.26 28.28
CA LEU A 140 9.51 10.48 27.48
C LEU A 140 10.93 10.98 27.17
N VAL A 141 11.85 10.88 28.13
CA VAL A 141 13.26 11.25 27.93
C VAL A 141 13.90 10.34 26.89
N ALA A 142 13.80 9.02 27.06
CA ALA A 142 14.35 8.03 26.13
C ALA A 142 13.76 8.17 24.71
N SER A 143 12.52 8.64 24.60
CA SER A 143 11.82 8.88 23.33
C SER A 143 12.06 10.28 22.74
N GLN A 144 12.94 11.11 23.34
CA GLN A 144 13.15 12.52 22.96
C GLN A 144 11.83 13.32 22.85
N ALA A 145 10.87 13.02 23.73
CA ALA A 145 9.52 13.59 23.71
C ALA A 145 9.31 14.69 24.77
N VAL A 146 10.21 14.78 25.77
CA VAL A 146 10.18 15.84 26.80
C VAL A 146 10.39 17.21 26.14
N LEU A 147 9.69 18.23 26.63
CA LEU A 147 9.79 19.62 26.18
C LEU A 147 11.07 20.30 26.69
N THR A 148 12.23 19.70 26.42
CA THR A 148 13.52 20.36 26.61
C THR A 148 13.66 21.50 25.59
N GLN A 149 14.53 22.47 25.87
CA GLN A 149 14.83 23.56 24.94
C GLN A 149 15.20 23.03 23.55
N ASP A 150 16.05 22.00 23.47
CA ASP A 150 16.44 21.35 22.21
C ASP A 150 15.24 20.78 21.44
N ASN A 151 14.33 20.09 22.12
CA ASN A 151 13.15 19.51 21.48
C ASN A 151 12.13 20.57 21.08
N LEU A 152 12.05 21.68 21.81
CA LEU A 152 11.22 22.83 21.45
C LEU A 152 11.77 23.53 20.21
N MET A 153 13.09 23.75 20.14
CA MET A 153 13.77 24.31 18.96
C MET A 153 13.63 23.41 17.74
N LYS A 154 13.82 22.09 17.87
CA LYS A 154 13.57 21.12 16.78
C LYS A 154 12.13 21.16 16.24
N ARG A 155 11.17 21.58 17.07
CA ARG A 155 9.75 21.73 16.71
C ARG A 155 9.40 23.15 16.25
N GLY A 156 10.39 24.02 16.01
CA GLY A 156 10.19 25.39 15.55
C GLY A 156 9.65 26.35 16.61
N ARG A 157 9.74 26.01 17.91
CA ARG A 157 9.35 26.90 19.01
C ARG A 157 10.59 27.57 19.59
N GLN A 158 10.67 28.90 19.47
CA GLN A 158 11.71 29.70 20.10
C GLN A 158 11.30 30.06 21.54
N ILE A 159 12.24 29.93 22.47
CA ILE A 159 12.09 30.39 23.85
C ILE A 159 13.06 31.56 23.97
N SER A 160 12.53 32.79 23.95
CA SER A 160 13.27 34.00 24.31
C SER A 160 13.19 34.17 25.82
N PHE A 161 14.33 34.26 26.49
CA PHE A 161 14.43 34.69 27.89
C PHE A 161 14.58 36.20 27.95
#